data_AF-A0A317D1X2-F1
#
_entry.id   AF-A0A317D1X2-F1
#
_cell.length_a   1.000
_cell.length_b   1.000
_cell.length_c   1.000
_cell.angle_alpha   90.00
_cell.angle_beta   90.00
_cell.angle_gamma   90.00
#
_symmetry.space_group_name_H-M   'P 1'
#
loop_
_entity.id
_entity.type
_entity.pdbx_description
1 polymer ?
#
loop_
_entity_poly.entity_id
_entity_poly.type
_entity_poly.pdbx_seq_one_letter_code
_entity_poly.pdbx_strand_id
1 'polypeptide(L)'
;MRKLLALLAVPLVAAATLVTVGSPATAHPTKPFPARIALPNGFTPEGLTIGRGTTVYVGSILDGAVWRGDLRTGRGSVLIPGVPGKDKAGLKLDQQGRLWTADFSGGGASVYDAGTGAQLAHYQFTDEPGSYVNDLVITERAVYFTDSGRQVLYVVPLGRGGRLPAATAFQVLPLTGPAATPDAYHNGIVALPDGDLLVAQMLPGRLVRIDPRTGSSRLVDLGGYSVERADGLVLRGRTLYVIRNLTSVIAVVRLNAGYTAGVVQREITGPQLRVPATGDLLGSALYVVNGRFDVESTPETDYDIVRVPA
;
A
#
# COMPACT_ATOMS: atom_id res chain seq x y z
N MET A 1 -75.70 6.27 68.58
CA MET A 1 -75.09 7.47 67.97
C MET A 1 -74.16 7.03 66.84
N ARG A 2 -74.22 7.72 65.70
CA ARG A 2 -73.49 7.47 64.44
C ARG A 2 -71.97 7.29 64.63
N LYS A 3 -71.33 6.37 63.88
CA LYS A 3 -70.48 6.67 62.69
C LYS A 3 -69.77 5.42 62.16
N LEU A 4 -69.71 5.34 60.83
CA LEU A 4 -68.99 4.37 59.98
C LEU A 4 -67.48 4.28 60.28
N LEU A 5 -66.88 3.12 60.03
CA LEU A 5 -65.50 3.03 59.52
C LEU A 5 -65.41 1.95 58.44
N ALA A 6 -64.75 2.33 57.35
CA ALA A 6 -64.80 1.74 56.03
C ALA A 6 -63.84 0.56 55.86
N LEU A 7 -64.23 -0.40 55.02
CA LEU A 7 -63.32 -1.41 54.45
C LEU A 7 -62.27 -0.72 53.58
N LEU A 8 -61.00 -0.91 53.92
CA LEU A 8 -59.86 -0.62 53.06
C LEU A 8 -59.39 -1.95 52.45
N ALA A 9 -59.72 -2.16 51.17
CA ALA A 9 -59.00 -3.09 50.31
C ALA A 9 -57.81 -2.35 49.69
N VAL A 10 -56.60 -2.89 49.84
CA VAL A 10 -55.39 -2.43 49.14
C VAL A 10 -54.77 -3.64 48.44
N PRO A 11 -54.43 -3.54 47.14
CA PRO A 11 -54.17 -4.68 46.28
C PRO A 11 -52.73 -5.20 46.41
N LEU A 12 -52.59 -6.52 46.21
CA LEU A 12 -51.31 -7.20 46.08
C LEU A 12 -50.67 -6.83 44.73
N VAL A 13 -49.65 -5.97 44.74
CA VAL A 13 -48.87 -5.65 43.53
C VAL A 13 -47.90 -6.80 43.25
N ALA A 14 -48.22 -7.62 42.26
CA ALA A 14 -47.29 -8.60 41.69
C ALA A 14 -46.29 -7.88 40.77
N ALA A 15 -45.02 -7.82 41.17
CA ALA A 15 -43.95 -7.32 40.31
C ALA A 15 -43.61 -8.38 39.25
N ALA A 16 -44.07 -8.17 38.02
CA ALA A 16 -43.66 -8.97 36.87
C ALA A 16 -42.28 -8.48 36.37
N THR A 17 -41.23 -9.22 36.67
CA THR A 17 -39.92 -9.06 36.03
C THR A 17 -40.01 -9.51 34.58
N LEU A 18 -40.07 -8.54 33.64
CA LEU A 18 -39.87 -8.80 32.22
C LEU A 18 -38.41 -9.19 31.98
N VAL A 19 -38.16 -10.47 31.78
CA VAL A 19 -36.89 -10.96 31.21
C VAL A 19 -36.93 -10.66 29.72
N THR A 20 -36.26 -9.60 29.29
CA THR A 20 -36.00 -9.36 27.87
C THR A 20 -34.99 -10.38 27.39
N VAL A 21 -35.46 -11.50 26.83
CA VAL A 21 -34.62 -12.45 26.11
C VAL A 21 -34.14 -11.74 24.84
N GLY A 22 -32.90 -11.23 24.87
CA GLY A 22 -32.26 -10.65 23.69
C GLY A 22 -32.19 -11.71 22.59
N SER A 23 -32.78 -11.41 21.42
CA SER A 23 -32.64 -12.27 20.25
C SER A 23 -31.15 -12.49 19.96
N PRO A 24 -30.69 -13.73 19.74
CA PRO A 24 -29.31 -13.97 19.38
C PRO A 24 -29.03 -13.22 18.08
N ALA A 25 -28.08 -12.27 18.12
CA ALA A 25 -27.56 -11.65 16.92
C ALA A 25 -27.00 -12.76 16.04
N THR A 26 -27.62 -12.97 14.88
CA THR A 26 -27.11 -13.89 13.87
C THR A 26 -25.80 -13.33 13.35
N ALA A 27 -24.68 -13.82 13.89
CA ALA A 27 -23.37 -13.57 13.31
C ALA A 27 -23.38 -14.20 11.90
N HIS A 28 -23.54 -13.37 10.87
CA HIS A 28 -23.32 -13.82 9.50
C HIS A 28 -21.92 -14.44 9.43
N PRO A 29 -21.76 -15.65 8.86
CA PRO A 29 -20.45 -16.24 8.70
C PRO A 29 -19.64 -15.29 7.81
N THR A 30 -18.71 -14.56 8.42
CA THR A 30 -17.76 -13.71 7.70
C THR A 30 -16.99 -14.62 6.77
N LYS A 31 -17.14 -14.44 5.44
CA LYS A 31 -16.32 -15.17 4.47
C LYS A 31 -14.85 -14.96 4.86
N PRO A 32 -14.05 -16.02 5.05
CA PRO A 32 -12.63 -15.85 5.28
C PRO A 32 -12.07 -15.10 4.08
N PHE A 33 -11.39 -13.99 4.33
CA PHE A 33 -10.85 -13.10 3.31
C PHE A 33 -11.93 -12.41 2.45
N PRO A 34 -12.53 -11.30 2.94
CA PRO A 34 -13.53 -10.56 2.19
C PRO A 34 -12.97 -10.06 0.84
N ALA A 35 -13.86 -9.92 -0.14
CA ALA A 35 -13.51 -9.41 -1.47
C ALA A 35 -13.17 -7.92 -1.47
N ARG A 36 -13.70 -7.17 -0.49
CA ARG A 36 -13.53 -5.73 -0.30
C ARG A 36 -13.30 -5.45 1.18
N ILE A 37 -12.35 -4.58 1.48
CA ILE A 37 -12.04 -4.10 2.82
C ILE A 37 -12.14 -2.58 2.77
N ALA A 38 -13.09 -2.00 3.51
CA ALA A 38 -13.23 -0.55 3.59
C ALA A 38 -12.06 0.06 4.38
N LEU A 39 -11.54 1.16 3.88
CA LEU A 39 -10.60 2.04 4.58
C LEU A 39 -11.39 3.21 5.20
N PRO A 40 -10.79 3.99 6.12
CA PRO A 40 -11.42 5.22 6.59
C PRO A 40 -11.79 6.14 5.42
N ASN A 41 -12.92 6.85 5.52
CA ASN A 41 -13.27 7.86 4.53
C ASN A 41 -12.26 9.03 4.57
N GLY A 42 -12.03 9.67 3.43
CA GLY A 42 -11.04 10.74 3.29
C GLY A 42 -9.58 10.28 3.42
N PHE A 43 -9.30 8.97 3.44
CA PHE A 43 -7.96 8.46 3.71
C PHE A 43 -6.95 8.67 2.56
N THR A 44 -7.39 8.78 1.31
CA THR A 44 -6.51 8.99 0.13
C THR A 44 -5.29 8.05 0.10
N PRO A 45 -5.53 6.72 -0.01
CA PRO A 45 -4.44 5.76 0.01
C PRO A 45 -3.65 5.77 -1.30
N GLU A 46 -2.37 5.44 -1.21
CA GLU A 46 -1.54 5.13 -2.38
C GLU A 46 -0.87 3.78 -2.16
N GLY A 47 -0.12 3.66 -1.07
CA GLY A 47 0.72 2.50 -0.83
C GLY A 47 0.03 1.37 -0.06
N LEU A 48 0.43 0.13 -0.34
CA LEU A 48 -0.03 -1.08 0.35
C LEU A 48 1.12 -2.09 0.49
N THR A 49 1.22 -2.73 1.66
CA THR A 49 2.09 -3.89 1.85
C THR A 49 1.47 -4.92 2.79
N ILE A 50 1.64 -6.20 2.49
CA ILE A 50 1.20 -7.29 3.34
C ILE A 50 2.37 -7.71 4.23
N GLY A 51 2.09 -7.77 5.54
CA GLY A 51 3.04 -8.17 6.56
C GLY A 51 2.94 -9.64 6.94
N ARG A 52 3.34 -9.96 8.17
CA ARG A 52 3.26 -11.32 8.72
C ARG A 52 1.80 -11.79 8.82
N GLY A 53 1.57 -13.03 8.40
CA GLY A 53 0.26 -13.68 8.47
C GLY A 53 -0.74 -13.01 7.55
N THR A 54 -1.75 -12.37 8.15
CA THR A 54 -2.83 -11.68 7.43
C THR A 54 -2.83 -10.18 7.63
N THR A 55 -1.75 -9.63 8.22
CA THR A 55 -1.63 -8.19 8.47
C THR A 55 -1.42 -7.45 7.15
N VAL A 56 -2.07 -6.31 6.97
CA VAL A 56 -1.86 -5.38 5.86
C VAL A 56 -1.68 -3.97 6.39
N TYR A 57 -0.86 -3.18 5.71
CA TYR A 57 -0.64 -1.76 5.98
C TYR A 57 -0.97 -0.95 4.73
N VAL A 58 -1.60 0.20 4.92
CA VAL A 58 -1.95 1.14 3.85
C VAL A 58 -1.54 2.54 4.27
N GLY A 59 -0.80 3.26 3.43
CA GLY A 59 -0.36 4.64 3.67
C GLY A 59 -1.25 5.65 2.93
N SER A 60 -1.36 6.85 3.52
CA SER A 60 -2.10 7.97 2.97
C SER A 60 -1.15 9.03 2.40
N ILE A 61 -1.42 9.48 1.17
CA ILE A 61 -0.72 10.65 0.58
C ILE A 61 -1.35 11.98 0.99
N LEU A 62 -2.43 11.99 1.77
CA LEU A 62 -3.04 13.22 2.28
C LEU A 62 -2.25 13.81 3.46
N ASP A 63 -1.91 12.94 4.42
CA ASP A 63 -1.30 13.36 5.69
C ASP A 63 -0.32 12.32 6.27
N GLY A 64 -0.05 11.23 5.55
CA GLY A 64 0.86 10.19 6.02
C GLY A 64 0.31 9.28 7.10
N ALA A 65 -0.99 9.29 7.36
CA ALA A 65 -1.61 8.29 8.21
C ALA A 65 -1.30 6.88 7.64
N VAL A 66 -1.09 5.92 8.54
CA VAL A 66 -0.96 4.51 8.17
C VAL A 66 -2.05 3.71 8.86
N TRP A 67 -2.89 3.06 8.06
CA TRP A 67 -3.89 2.13 8.52
C TRP A 67 -3.30 0.71 8.57
N ARG A 68 -3.53 -0.01 9.67
CA ARG A 68 -3.16 -1.42 9.83
C ARG A 68 -4.43 -2.25 9.97
N GLY A 69 -4.52 -3.33 9.22
CA GLY A 69 -5.64 -4.25 9.32
C GLY A 69 -5.30 -5.71 9.10
N ASP A 70 -6.34 -6.53 9.08
CA ASP A 70 -6.27 -7.97 8.89
C ASP A 70 -7.10 -8.38 7.66
N LEU A 71 -6.42 -8.95 6.66
CA LEU A 71 -7.02 -9.38 5.40
C LEU A 71 -8.02 -10.52 5.54
N ARG A 72 -7.99 -11.29 6.63
CA ARG A 72 -8.93 -12.40 6.85
C ARG A 72 -10.28 -11.91 7.34
N THR A 73 -10.26 -10.91 8.22
CA THR A 73 -11.45 -10.36 8.89
C THR A 73 -11.95 -9.06 8.25
N GLY A 74 -11.09 -8.35 7.51
CA GLY A 74 -11.38 -7.03 6.95
C GLY A 74 -11.42 -5.91 7.99
N ARG A 75 -10.96 -6.16 9.23
CA ARG A 75 -10.94 -5.17 10.31
C ARG A 75 -9.57 -4.54 10.43
N GLY A 76 -9.52 -3.28 10.86
CA GLY A 76 -8.29 -2.58 11.17
C GLY A 76 -8.54 -1.20 11.78
N SER A 77 -7.47 -0.49 12.05
CA SER A 77 -7.47 0.85 12.62
C SER A 77 -6.23 1.62 12.17
N VAL A 78 -6.26 2.94 12.34
CA VAL A 78 -5.06 3.78 12.17
C VAL A 78 -4.01 3.35 13.19
N LEU A 79 -2.82 3.00 12.69
CA LEU A 79 -1.63 2.67 13.49
C LEU A 79 -0.77 3.92 13.69
N ILE A 80 -0.57 4.69 12.62
CA ILE A 80 0.22 5.93 12.63
C ILE A 80 -0.75 7.07 12.30
N PRO A 81 -0.97 8.04 13.21
CA PRO A 81 -1.85 9.16 12.94
C PRO A 81 -1.25 10.06 11.84
N GLY A 82 -2.13 10.65 11.05
CA GLY A 82 -1.75 11.61 10.01
C GLY A 82 -1.30 12.94 10.58
N VAL A 83 -0.37 13.58 9.87
CA VAL A 83 0.14 14.92 10.12
C VAL A 83 0.21 15.65 8.76
N PRO A 84 -0.44 16.81 8.59
CA PRO A 84 -0.38 17.55 7.33
C PRO A 84 1.06 17.74 6.82
N GLY A 85 1.30 17.43 5.54
CA GLY A 85 2.61 17.51 4.90
C GLY A 85 3.57 16.36 5.24
N LYS A 86 3.06 15.24 5.76
CA LYS A 86 3.84 14.01 6.05
C LYS A 86 3.41 12.80 5.22
N ASP A 87 2.92 13.07 4.01
CA ASP A 87 2.46 12.17 2.97
C ASP A 87 3.24 10.84 2.93
N LYS A 88 2.53 9.72 2.72
CA LYS A 88 3.13 8.39 2.61
C LYS A 88 2.56 7.66 1.40
N ALA A 89 3.44 7.45 0.43
CA ALA A 89 3.19 6.63 -0.74
C ALA A 89 3.58 5.17 -0.44
N GLY A 90 4.56 4.62 -1.15
CA GLY A 90 4.96 3.22 -1.06
C GLY A 90 5.32 2.78 0.34
N LEU A 91 4.94 1.53 0.69
CA LEU A 91 5.29 0.87 1.95
C LEU A 91 5.93 -0.49 1.69
N LYS A 92 6.87 -0.88 2.56
CA LYS A 92 7.39 -2.26 2.66
C LYS A 92 7.71 -2.63 4.10
N LEU A 93 7.33 -3.84 4.51
CA LEU A 93 7.69 -4.40 5.81
C LEU A 93 8.97 -5.23 5.67
N ASP A 94 9.97 -4.97 6.51
CA ASP A 94 11.16 -5.82 6.57
C ASP A 94 11.05 -6.98 7.56
N GLN A 95 12.05 -7.84 7.55
CA GLN A 95 12.10 -9.03 8.39
C GLN A 95 12.20 -8.71 9.90
N GLN A 96 12.72 -7.54 10.25
CA GLN A 96 12.85 -7.05 11.63
C GLN A 96 11.52 -6.49 12.17
N GLY A 97 10.46 -6.45 11.36
CA GLY A 97 9.18 -5.89 11.77
C GLY A 97 9.13 -4.38 11.70
N ARG A 98 9.97 -3.77 10.86
CA ARG A 98 9.96 -2.32 10.61
C ARG A 98 9.23 -2.03 9.31
N LEU A 99 8.33 -1.06 9.37
CA LEU A 99 7.59 -0.54 8.24
C LEU A 99 8.34 0.64 7.65
N TRP A 100 8.85 0.48 6.44
CA TRP A 100 9.47 1.53 5.66
C TRP A 100 8.44 2.23 4.80
N THR A 101 8.50 3.55 4.74
CA THR A 101 7.59 4.38 3.93
C THR A 101 8.39 5.35 3.07
N ALA A 102 7.94 5.53 1.83
CA ALA A 102 8.37 6.60 0.96
C ALA A 102 7.50 7.84 1.27
N ASP A 103 8.13 8.97 1.61
CA ASP A 103 7.43 10.14 2.15
C ASP A 103 6.96 11.12 1.05
N PHE A 104 6.82 10.63 -0.18
CA PHE A 104 6.23 11.31 -1.34
C PHE A 104 6.74 12.75 -1.53
N SER A 105 5.87 13.76 -1.39
CA SER A 105 6.19 15.17 -1.55
C SER A 105 7.14 15.71 -0.47
N GLY A 106 7.26 14.99 0.65
CA GLY A 106 8.19 15.27 1.73
C GLY A 106 9.65 14.94 1.40
N GLY A 107 9.94 14.30 0.27
CA GLY A 107 11.31 14.17 -0.24
C GLY A 107 12.21 13.21 0.53
N GLY A 108 11.64 12.23 1.24
CA GLY A 108 12.40 11.35 2.13
C GLY A 108 11.81 9.97 2.34
N ALA A 109 12.29 9.30 3.38
CA ALA A 109 11.76 8.03 3.85
C ALA A 109 11.69 7.98 5.38
N SER A 110 10.65 7.33 5.89
CA SER A 110 10.46 7.10 7.32
C SER A 110 10.44 5.62 7.64
N VAL A 111 10.90 5.27 8.83
CA VAL A 111 10.90 3.89 9.34
C VAL A 111 10.16 3.85 10.65
N TYR A 112 9.21 2.92 10.77
CA TYR A 112 8.38 2.77 11.96
C TYR A 112 8.43 1.34 12.49
N ASP A 113 8.24 1.18 13.79
CA ASP A 113 7.92 -0.11 14.37
C ASP A 113 6.50 -0.51 13.93
N ALA A 114 6.37 -1.64 13.23
CA ALA A 114 5.09 -2.01 12.61
C ALA A 114 4.02 -2.49 13.62
N GLY A 115 4.40 -2.77 14.86
CA GLY A 115 3.48 -3.16 15.93
C GLY A 115 2.87 -1.97 16.66
N THR A 116 3.71 -0.96 16.93
CA THR A 116 3.40 0.19 17.80
C THR A 116 3.19 1.49 17.05
N GLY A 117 3.68 1.60 15.80
CA GLY A 117 3.67 2.84 15.02
C GLY A 117 4.74 3.85 15.43
N ALA A 118 5.63 3.51 16.38
CA ALA A 118 6.70 4.40 16.82
C ALA A 118 7.72 4.64 15.69
N GLN A 119 8.08 5.90 15.44
CA GLN A 119 9.09 6.23 14.45
C GLN A 119 10.49 5.84 14.96
N LEU A 120 11.20 5.06 14.15
CA LEU A 120 12.54 4.54 14.43
C LEU A 120 13.63 5.33 13.70
N ALA A 121 13.34 5.83 12.50
CA ALA A 121 14.26 6.65 11.73
C ALA A 121 13.52 7.52 10.70
N HIS A 122 14.25 8.52 10.21
CA HIS A 122 13.87 9.38 9.09
C HIS A 122 15.12 9.67 8.25
N TYR A 123 14.97 9.64 6.94
CA TYR A 123 16.00 9.95 5.96
C TYR A 123 15.45 11.04 5.05
N GLN A 124 15.92 12.28 5.21
CA GLN A 124 15.61 13.37 4.29
C GLN A 124 16.53 13.23 3.08
N PHE A 125 16.00 12.86 1.92
CA PHE A 125 16.82 12.67 0.73
C PHE A 125 17.02 13.97 -0.05
N THR A 126 15.98 14.79 -0.13
CA THR A 126 15.98 16.02 -0.91
C THR A 126 14.87 16.96 -0.44
N ASP A 127 15.09 18.27 -0.61
CA ASP A 127 14.06 19.30 -0.45
C ASP A 127 13.75 20.00 -1.79
N GLU A 128 14.25 19.43 -2.90
CA GLU A 128 14.06 20.00 -4.24
C GLU A 128 12.58 19.95 -4.66
N PRO A 129 12.01 21.10 -5.10
CA PRO A 129 10.66 21.12 -5.64
C PRO A 129 10.50 20.17 -6.82
N GLY A 130 9.33 19.52 -6.90
CA GLY A 130 9.03 18.57 -7.97
C GLY A 130 9.65 17.18 -7.77
N SER A 131 10.31 16.92 -6.64
CA SER A 131 10.66 15.56 -6.20
C SER A 131 9.47 14.87 -5.54
N TYR A 132 9.27 13.59 -5.87
CA TYR A 132 8.22 12.76 -5.30
C TYR A 132 8.80 11.37 -5.00
N VAL A 133 9.25 11.15 -3.76
CA VAL A 133 9.82 9.87 -3.34
C VAL A 133 8.67 8.86 -3.21
N ASN A 134 8.49 8.05 -4.24
CA ASN A 134 7.19 7.43 -4.48
C ASN A 134 7.13 6.00 -3.96
N ASP A 135 7.94 5.10 -4.51
CA ASP A 135 7.83 3.68 -4.22
C ASP A 135 9.18 3.08 -3.81
N LEU A 136 9.16 1.94 -3.15
CA LEU A 136 10.38 1.36 -2.56
C LEU A 136 10.45 -0.16 -2.62
N VAL A 137 11.67 -0.67 -2.65
CA VAL A 137 11.96 -2.09 -2.47
C VAL A 137 13.08 -2.32 -1.47
N ILE A 138 12.90 -3.33 -0.64
CA ILE A 138 13.90 -3.78 0.34
C ILE A 138 14.64 -4.97 -0.26
N THR A 139 15.96 -4.86 -0.34
CA THR A 139 16.87 -5.96 -0.72
C THR A 139 17.67 -6.41 0.51
N GLU A 140 18.52 -7.43 0.35
CA GLU A 140 19.44 -7.83 1.41
C GLU A 140 20.47 -6.75 1.78
N ARG A 141 20.79 -5.84 0.85
CA ARG A 141 21.91 -4.90 0.99
C ARG A 141 21.46 -3.46 1.24
N ALA A 142 20.29 -3.08 0.74
CA ALA A 142 19.81 -1.71 0.81
C ALA A 142 18.29 -1.64 0.60
N VAL A 143 17.71 -0.52 0.99
CA VAL A 143 16.39 -0.09 0.55
C VAL A 143 16.56 0.93 -0.57
N TYR A 144 15.87 0.70 -1.69
CA TYR A 144 15.89 1.56 -2.86
C TYR A 144 14.55 2.27 -3.00
N PHE A 145 14.58 3.55 -3.31
CA PHE A 145 13.40 4.39 -3.48
C PHE A 145 13.43 5.04 -4.85
N THR A 146 12.29 5.04 -5.53
CA THR A 146 12.09 5.80 -6.77
C THR A 146 11.78 7.26 -6.45
N ASP A 147 12.17 8.15 -7.36
CA ASP A 147 11.70 9.52 -7.41
C ASP A 147 10.90 9.70 -8.71
N SER A 148 9.61 10.01 -8.61
CA SER A 148 8.79 10.20 -9.81
C SER A 148 9.11 11.51 -10.54
N GLY A 149 9.74 12.48 -9.88
CA GLY A 149 10.15 13.72 -10.52
C GLY A 149 11.56 13.69 -11.11
N ARG A 150 12.42 12.80 -10.62
CA ARG A 150 13.87 12.86 -10.87
C ARG A 150 14.43 11.54 -11.38
N GLN A 151 15.47 11.60 -12.21
CA GLN A 151 16.12 10.42 -12.79
C GLN A 151 17.18 9.85 -11.82
N VAL A 152 16.76 9.55 -10.58
CA VAL A 152 17.61 9.00 -9.53
C VAL A 152 16.87 7.90 -8.77
N LEU A 153 17.64 7.03 -8.11
CA LEU A 153 17.14 6.26 -6.97
C LEU A 153 17.82 6.77 -5.70
N TYR A 154 17.09 6.84 -4.59
CA TYR A 154 17.71 6.99 -3.27
C TYR A 154 17.99 5.62 -2.68
N VAL A 155 19.13 5.48 -2.03
CA VAL A 155 19.62 4.19 -1.53
C VAL A 155 19.97 4.31 -0.05
N VAL A 156 19.29 3.57 0.80
CA VAL A 156 19.61 3.45 2.23
C VAL A 156 20.32 2.11 2.44
N PRO A 157 21.65 2.09 2.64
CA PRO A 157 22.40 0.86 2.82
C PRO A 157 22.04 0.18 4.15
N LEU A 158 21.67 -1.09 4.10
CA LEU A 158 21.37 -1.88 5.29
C LEU A 158 22.66 -2.46 5.87
N GLY A 159 22.93 -2.17 7.14
CA GLY A 159 24.09 -2.72 7.85
C GLY A 159 23.95 -4.21 8.15
N ARG A 160 25.02 -4.81 8.70
CA ARG A 160 25.01 -6.20 9.20
C ARG A 160 23.82 -6.40 10.16
N GLY A 161 23.06 -7.48 9.96
CA GLY A 161 21.87 -7.78 10.75
C GLY A 161 20.68 -6.84 10.48
N GLY A 162 20.72 -6.06 9.40
CA GLY A 162 19.67 -5.12 9.03
C GLY A 162 19.67 -3.84 9.88
N ARG A 163 20.75 -3.51 10.60
CA ARG A 163 20.80 -2.29 11.43
C ARG A 163 20.53 -1.04 10.57
N LEU A 164 19.66 -0.15 11.07
CA LEU A 164 19.41 1.15 10.44
C LEU A 164 20.71 1.96 10.41
N PRO A 165 21.13 2.48 9.25
CA PRO A 165 22.27 3.37 9.18
C PRO A 165 21.91 4.77 9.72
N ALA A 166 22.92 5.62 9.93
CA ALA A 166 22.71 7.02 10.27
C ALA A 166 21.88 7.74 9.20
N ALA A 167 21.12 8.77 9.59
CA ALA A 167 20.22 9.50 8.69
C ALA A 167 20.92 10.10 7.46
N THR A 168 22.23 10.39 7.55
CA THR A 168 23.05 10.96 6.47
C THR A 168 23.74 9.92 5.59
N ALA A 169 23.55 8.63 5.86
CA ALA A 169 24.27 7.55 5.16
C ALA A 169 23.59 7.10 3.86
N PHE A 170 22.48 7.74 3.47
CA PHE A 170 21.84 7.46 2.19
C PHE A 170 22.74 7.90 1.03
N GLN A 171 22.49 7.34 -0.14
CA GLN A 171 23.16 7.68 -1.38
C GLN A 171 22.13 8.08 -2.43
N VAL A 172 22.51 9.00 -3.30
CA VAL A 172 21.75 9.30 -4.52
C VAL A 172 22.42 8.54 -5.65
N LEU A 173 21.69 7.65 -6.31
CA LEU A 173 22.15 6.87 -7.45
C LEU A 173 21.60 7.50 -8.74
N PRO A 174 22.43 8.20 -9.54
CA PRO A 174 22.00 8.75 -10.82
C PRO A 174 21.65 7.63 -11.81
N LEU A 175 20.54 7.78 -12.51
CA LEU A 175 20.12 6.82 -13.53
C LEU A 175 20.72 7.19 -14.89
N THR A 176 21.07 6.17 -15.67
CA THR A 176 21.59 6.32 -17.05
C THR A 176 20.87 5.38 -18.00
N GLY A 177 20.98 5.60 -19.31
CA GLY A 177 20.25 4.83 -20.31
C GLY A 177 18.75 5.18 -20.35
N PRO A 178 17.85 4.23 -20.66
CA PRO A 178 16.41 4.49 -20.73
C PRO A 178 15.79 5.08 -19.45
N ALA A 179 16.33 4.77 -18.27
CA ALA A 179 15.91 5.32 -17.00
C ALA A 179 16.33 6.80 -16.80
N ALA A 180 17.21 7.35 -17.63
CA ALA A 180 17.53 8.78 -17.63
C ALA A 180 16.57 9.62 -18.50
N THR A 181 15.48 9.02 -19.01
CA THR A 181 14.49 9.75 -19.80
C THR A 181 13.85 10.84 -18.91
N PRO A 182 13.91 12.13 -19.29
CA PRO A 182 13.20 13.19 -18.58
C PRO A 182 11.71 12.91 -18.53
N ASP A 183 11.04 13.31 -17.45
CA ASP A 183 9.60 13.13 -17.26
C ASP A 183 9.12 11.67 -17.39
N ALA A 184 10.01 10.69 -17.18
CA ALA A 184 9.64 9.28 -17.25
C ALA A 184 8.67 8.85 -16.14
N TYR A 185 8.68 9.59 -15.03
CA TYR A 185 7.86 9.34 -13.86
C TYR A 185 8.09 7.92 -13.31
N HIS A 186 9.27 7.73 -12.71
CA HIS A 186 9.64 6.46 -12.09
C HIS A 186 8.72 6.20 -10.91
N ASN A 187 8.02 5.07 -10.98
CA ASN A 187 6.98 4.76 -10.03
C ASN A 187 7.27 3.41 -9.38
N GLY A 188 6.44 2.39 -9.60
CA GLY A 188 6.61 1.09 -9.00
C GLY A 188 7.97 0.44 -9.24
N ILE A 189 8.49 -0.18 -8.19
CA ILE A 189 9.81 -0.83 -8.16
C ILE A 189 9.73 -2.21 -7.50
N VAL A 190 10.39 -3.19 -8.10
CA VAL A 190 10.59 -4.54 -7.52
C VAL A 190 12.02 -5.00 -7.70
N ALA A 191 12.49 -5.86 -6.79
CA ALA A 191 13.79 -6.50 -6.89
C ALA A 191 13.68 -7.78 -7.73
N LEU A 192 14.67 -7.98 -8.60
CA LEU A 192 14.80 -9.19 -9.39
C LEU A 192 15.70 -10.21 -8.68
N PRO A 193 15.53 -11.52 -8.92
CA PRO A 193 16.35 -12.56 -8.26
C PRO A 193 17.84 -12.50 -8.57
N ASP A 194 18.23 -11.88 -9.69
CA ASP A 194 19.62 -11.66 -10.08
C ASP A 194 20.26 -10.43 -9.44
N GLY A 195 19.48 -9.68 -8.65
CA GLY A 195 19.93 -8.50 -7.91
C GLY A 195 19.70 -7.18 -8.64
N ASP A 196 19.23 -7.18 -9.89
CA ASP A 196 18.78 -5.96 -10.56
C ASP A 196 17.43 -5.47 -10.01
N LEU A 197 17.07 -4.25 -10.38
CA LEU A 197 15.79 -3.63 -10.04
C LEU A 197 14.95 -3.51 -11.31
N LEU A 198 13.65 -3.77 -11.21
CA LEU A 198 12.68 -3.51 -12.28
C LEU A 198 11.81 -2.34 -11.86
N VAL A 199 11.76 -1.30 -12.69
CA VAL A 199 11.04 -0.06 -12.43
C VAL A 199 10.06 0.24 -13.55
N ALA A 200 8.86 0.69 -13.18
CA ALA A 200 7.87 1.23 -14.09
C ALA A 200 8.16 2.71 -14.41
N GLN A 201 8.10 3.06 -15.69
CA GLN A 201 8.05 4.44 -16.15
C GLN A 201 6.60 4.75 -16.56
N MET A 202 5.89 5.47 -15.70
CA MET A 202 4.45 5.66 -15.78
C MET A 202 4.04 6.39 -17.07
N LEU A 203 4.73 7.48 -17.43
CA LEU A 203 4.32 8.33 -18.56
C LEU A 203 4.72 7.75 -19.93
N PRO A 204 5.95 7.25 -20.15
CA PRO A 204 6.30 6.56 -21.39
C PRO A 204 5.63 5.18 -21.55
N GLY A 205 5.09 4.62 -20.46
CA GLY A 205 4.46 3.30 -20.46
C GLY A 205 5.43 2.16 -20.71
N ARG A 206 6.59 2.19 -20.04
CA ARG A 206 7.68 1.21 -20.23
C ARG A 206 8.11 0.60 -18.90
N LEU A 207 8.75 -0.56 -18.98
CA LEU A 207 9.50 -1.17 -17.89
C LEU A 207 11.00 -1.04 -18.17
N VAL A 208 11.77 -0.69 -17.15
CA VAL A 208 13.23 -0.61 -17.22
C VAL A 208 13.87 -1.49 -16.16
N ARG A 209 14.88 -2.26 -16.55
CA ARG A 209 15.76 -3.02 -15.65
C ARG A 209 16.96 -2.15 -15.33
N ILE A 210 17.29 -1.98 -14.05
CA ILE A 210 18.33 -1.08 -13.53
C ILE A 210 19.35 -1.91 -12.74
N ASP A 211 20.63 -1.70 -13.03
CA ASP A 211 21.73 -2.18 -12.20
C ASP A 211 21.85 -1.26 -10.97
N PRO A 212 21.57 -1.75 -9.74
CA PRO A 212 21.57 -0.92 -8.54
C PRO A 212 22.96 -0.48 -8.09
N ARG A 213 24.05 -0.98 -8.70
CA ARG A 213 25.42 -0.56 -8.39
C ARG A 213 25.85 0.64 -9.22
N THR A 214 25.34 0.76 -10.43
CA THR A 214 25.81 1.72 -11.42
C THR A 214 24.75 2.71 -11.88
N GLY A 215 23.46 2.40 -11.67
CA GLY A 215 22.34 3.16 -12.20
C GLY A 215 22.13 2.97 -13.71
N SER A 216 22.92 2.12 -14.37
CA SER A 216 22.72 1.77 -15.77
C SER A 216 21.43 1.00 -15.97
N SER A 217 20.71 1.28 -17.05
CA SER A 217 19.42 0.68 -17.30
C SER A 217 19.24 0.20 -18.74
N ARG A 218 18.27 -0.70 -18.92
CA ARG A 218 17.84 -1.25 -20.22
C ARG A 218 16.33 -1.40 -20.24
N LEU A 219 15.73 -1.28 -21.42
CA LEU A 219 14.31 -1.56 -21.61
C LEU A 219 14.02 -3.05 -21.43
N VAL A 220 12.88 -3.36 -20.84
CA VAL A 220 12.28 -4.69 -20.88
C VAL A 220 11.32 -4.74 -22.06
N ASP A 221 11.53 -5.69 -22.97
CA ASP A 221 10.73 -5.81 -24.18
C ASP A 221 9.40 -6.52 -23.90
N LEU A 222 8.29 -5.80 -24.09
CA LEU A 222 6.92 -6.33 -23.94
C LEU A 222 6.24 -6.55 -25.30
N GLY A 223 6.99 -6.60 -26.40
CA GLY A 223 6.44 -6.80 -27.74
C GLY A 223 5.53 -5.65 -28.19
N GLY A 224 5.86 -4.41 -27.79
CA GLY A 224 5.07 -3.22 -28.09
C GLY A 224 3.90 -2.94 -27.14
N TYR A 225 3.64 -3.81 -26.16
CA TYR A 225 2.64 -3.53 -25.13
C TYR A 225 3.08 -2.37 -24.23
N SER A 226 2.22 -1.36 -24.10
CA SER A 226 2.44 -0.20 -23.24
C SER A 226 1.90 -0.44 -21.84
N VAL A 227 2.72 -0.15 -20.83
CA VAL A 227 2.32 -0.09 -19.42
C VAL A 227 2.05 1.35 -18.98
N GLU A 228 1.54 2.22 -19.86
CA GLU A 228 1.21 3.61 -19.49
C GLU A 228 0.30 3.61 -18.26
N ARG A 229 0.54 4.56 -17.35
CA ARG A 229 -0.12 4.68 -16.05
C ARG A 229 0.22 3.56 -15.08
N ALA A 230 1.28 2.79 -15.34
CA ALA A 230 1.85 1.86 -14.37
C ALA A 230 2.27 2.63 -13.11
N ASP A 231 1.72 2.16 -12.00
CA ASP A 231 1.89 2.70 -10.67
C ASP A 231 2.63 1.62 -9.88
N GLY A 232 1.94 0.82 -9.06
CA GLY A 232 2.51 -0.32 -8.35
C GLY A 232 2.93 -1.52 -9.21
N LEU A 233 4.03 -2.16 -8.81
CA LEU A 233 4.52 -3.44 -9.38
C LEU A 233 4.50 -4.55 -8.32
N VAL A 234 4.01 -5.73 -8.68
CA VAL A 234 4.07 -6.93 -7.82
C VAL A 234 4.66 -8.10 -8.59
N LEU A 235 5.76 -8.67 -8.11
CA LEU A 235 6.46 -9.76 -8.77
C LEU A 235 6.38 -11.06 -7.96
N ARG A 236 5.96 -12.15 -8.61
CA ARG A 236 6.06 -13.52 -8.07
C ARG A 236 6.76 -14.42 -9.08
N GLY A 237 8.00 -14.79 -8.78
CA GLY A 237 8.82 -15.58 -9.70
C GLY A 237 9.00 -14.85 -11.02
N ARG A 238 8.32 -15.32 -12.08
CA ARG A 238 8.30 -14.67 -13.41
C ARG A 238 6.94 -14.08 -13.80
N THR A 239 5.98 -14.02 -12.87
CA THR A 239 4.70 -13.34 -13.10
C THR A 239 4.78 -11.95 -12.48
N LEU A 240 4.69 -10.92 -13.31
CA LEU A 240 4.62 -9.53 -12.91
C LEU A 240 3.18 -9.04 -13.04
N TYR A 241 2.64 -8.45 -11.99
CA TYR A 241 1.40 -7.71 -12.01
C TYR A 241 1.77 -6.23 -12.09
N VAL A 242 1.38 -5.59 -13.19
CA VAL A 242 1.55 -4.15 -13.40
C VAL A 242 0.21 -3.49 -13.14
N ILE A 243 0.10 -2.80 -12.01
CA ILE A 243 -1.12 -2.11 -11.60
C ILE A 243 -1.12 -0.74 -12.29
N ARG A 244 -2.16 -0.45 -13.06
CA ARG A 244 -2.24 0.78 -13.85
C ARG A 244 -3.41 1.61 -13.35
N ASN A 245 -3.11 2.83 -12.90
CA ASN A 245 -4.04 3.64 -12.12
C ASN A 245 -5.21 4.21 -12.94
N LEU A 246 -5.06 5.32 -13.64
CA LEU A 246 -6.13 6.00 -14.38
C LEU A 246 -6.73 5.17 -15.51
N THR A 247 -6.08 4.08 -15.92
CA THR A 247 -6.64 3.10 -16.86
C THR A 247 -7.43 1.98 -16.16
N SER A 248 -7.30 1.82 -14.84
CA SER A 248 -8.01 0.84 -14.01
C SER A 248 -7.87 -0.61 -14.51
N VAL A 249 -6.64 -0.97 -14.88
CA VAL A 249 -6.26 -2.29 -15.42
C VAL A 249 -5.08 -2.83 -14.62
N ILE A 250 -5.05 -4.15 -14.40
CA ILE A 250 -3.84 -4.83 -13.94
C ILE A 250 -3.35 -5.76 -15.05
N ALA A 251 -2.22 -5.44 -15.67
CA ALA A 251 -1.62 -6.30 -16.68
C ALA A 251 -0.84 -7.43 -16.00
N VAL A 252 -1.12 -8.67 -16.38
CA VAL A 252 -0.40 -9.85 -15.89
C VAL A 252 0.61 -10.27 -16.95
N VAL A 253 1.89 -10.00 -16.68
CA VAL A 253 3.00 -10.21 -17.61
C VAL A 253 3.81 -11.43 -17.18
N ARG A 254 4.04 -12.36 -18.12
CA ARG A 254 5.01 -13.44 -17.93
C ARG A 254 6.37 -12.99 -18.45
N LEU A 255 7.32 -12.77 -17.53
CA LEU A 255 8.70 -12.43 -17.87
C LEU A 255 9.50 -13.67 -18.30
N ASN A 256 10.49 -13.47 -19.16
CA ASN A 256 11.47 -14.50 -19.52
C ASN A 256 12.42 -14.78 -18.34
N ALA A 257 13.31 -15.78 -18.49
CA ALA A 257 14.21 -16.17 -17.41
C ALA A 257 15.22 -15.08 -17.00
N GLY A 258 15.59 -14.20 -17.94
CA GLY A 258 16.52 -13.10 -17.71
C GLY A 258 15.86 -11.78 -17.32
N TYR A 259 14.53 -11.74 -17.17
CA TYR A 259 13.77 -10.52 -16.88
C TYR A 259 14.02 -9.37 -17.88
N THR A 260 14.39 -9.70 -19.12
CA THR A 260 14.67 -8.74 -20.20
C THR A 260 13.54 -8.59 -21.20
N ALA A 261 12.58 -9.52 -21.18
CA ALA A 261 11.39 -9.48 -22.02
C ALA A 261 10.21 -10.13 -21.31
N GLY A 262 9.00 -9.84 -21.76
CA GLY A 262 7.78 -10.44 -21.23
C GLY A 262 6.63 -10.48 -22.23
N VAL A 263 5.66 -11.34 -21.96
CA VAL A 263 4.43 -11.46 -22.74
C VAL A 263 3.24 -11.25 -21.80
N VAL A 264 2.37 -10.30 -22.15
CA VAL A 264 1.10 -10.09 -21.44
C VAL A 264 0.23 -11.33 -21.62
N GLN A 265 -0.12 -11.96 -20.50
CA GLN A 265 -0.95 -13.17 -20.49
C GLN A 265 -2.43 -12.82 -20.46
N ARG A 266 -2.79 -11.80 -19.67
CA ARG A 266 -4.15 -11.30 -19.48
C ARG A 266 -4.12 -9.92 -18.83
N GLU A 267 -5.26 -9.26 -18.89
CA GLU A 267 -5.56 -8.08 -18.08
C GLU A 267 -6.66 -8.43 -17.06
N ILE A 268 -6.53 -7.91 -15.84
CA ILE A 268 -7.59 -7.93 -14.84
C ILE A 268 -8.29 -6.58 -14.92
N THR A 269 -9.60 -6.60 -15.16
CA THR A 269 -10.46 -5.44 -15.23
C THR A 269 -11.73 -5.68 -14.40
N GLY A 270 -12.49 -4.61 -14.15
CA GLY A 270 -13.80 -4.69 -13.52
C GLY A 270 -14.13 -3.49 -12.66
N PRO A 271 -15.40 -3.31 -12.28
CA PRO A 271 -15.89 -2.13 -11.56
C PRO A 271 -15.29 -1.97 -10.15
N GLN A 272 -14.68 -3.02 -9.61
CA GLN A 272 -13.97 -3.00 -8.34
C GLN A 272 -12.62 -2.27 -8.40
N LEU A 273 -12.03 -2.10 -9.58
CA LEU A 273 -10.78 -1.34 -9.75
C LEU A 273 -11.16 0.12 -9.99
N ARG A 274 -10.96 0.95 -8.97
CA ARG A 274 -11.33 2.37 -8.96
C ARG A 274 -10.07 3.22 -8.86
N VAL A 275 -9.35 3.35 -9.98
CA VAL A 275 -8.01 3.96 -10.03
C VAL A 275 -7.08 3.28 -9.00
N PRO A 276 -6.74 1.99 -9.22
CA PRO A 276 -5.87 1.24 -8.31
C PRO A 276 -4.45 1.82 -8.30
N ALA A 277 -3.85 1.97 -7.12
CA ALA A 277 -2.50 2.50 -6.98
C ALA A 277 -1.46 1.37 -6.92
N THR A 278 -1.44 0.59 -5.83
CA THR A 278 -0.53 -0.54 -5.68
C THR A 278 -1.19 -1.76 -5.04
N GLY A 279 -0.42 -2.83 -4.84
CA GLY A 279 -0.93 -4.07 -4.28
C GLY A 279 0.16 -5.01 -3.77
N ASP A 280 -0.28 -6.12 -3.20
CA ASP A 280 0.60 -7.19 -2.72
C ASP A 280 -0.15 -8.52 -2.71
N LEU A 281 0.59 -9.62 -2.63
CA LEU A 281 0.06 -10.97 -2.79
C LEU A 281 -0.06 -11.71 -1.46
N LEU A 282 -1.20 -12.39 -1.25
CA LEU A 282 -1.37 -13.39 -0.20
C LEU A 282 -2.02 -14.65 -0.78
N GLY A 283 -1.30 -15.78 -0.73
CA GLY A 283 -1.76 -17.02 -1.34
C GLY A 283 -1.98 -16.85 -2.85
N SER A 284 -3.15 -17.23 -3.35
CA SER A 284 -3.53 -17.09 -4.77
C SER A 284 -4.26 -15.78 -5.09
N ALA A 285 -4.21 -14.78 -4.20
CA ALA A 285 -4.90 -13.51 -4.37
C ALA A 285 -3.92 -12.34 -4.39
N LEU A 286 -4.26 -11.36 -5.23
CA LEU A 286 -3.66 -10.03 -5.25
C LEU A 286 -4.63 -9.09 -4.52
N TYR A 287 -4.13 -8.37 -3.53
CA TYR A 287 -4.86 -7.33 -2.83
C TYR A 287 -4.38 -5.99 -3.36
N VAL A 288 -5.30 -5.15 -3.79
CA VAL A 288 -5.02 -3.90 -4.49
C VAL A 288 -5.73 -2.79 -3.77
N VAL A 289 -5.04 -1.70 -3.49
CA VAL A 289 -5.66 -0.50 -2.92
C VAL A 289 -6.12 0.42 -4.03
N ASN A 290 -7.36 0.90 -3.92
CA ASN A 290 -7.90 1.91 -4.83
C ASN A 290 -7.56 3.30 -4.30
N GLY A 291 -6.69 4.01 -5.01
CA GLY A 291 -6.27 5.37 -4.66
C GLY A 291 -7.30 6.43 -5.03
N ARG A 292 -8.19 6.14 -6.00
CA ARG A 292 -9.26 7.03 -6.45
C ARG A 292 -8.80 8.46 -6.78
N PHE A 293 -7.68 8.59 -7.47
CA PHE A 293 -7.12 9.89 -7.91
C PHE A 293 -8.00 10.62 -8.94
N ASP A 294 -9.10 10.01 -9.36
CA ASP A 294 -10.14 10.56 -10.24
C ASP A 294 -11.17 11.45 -9.51
N VAL A 295 -11.19 11.45 -8.18
CA VAL A 295 -12.15 12.23 -7.39
C VAL A 295 -11.46 13.09 -6.35
N GLU A 296 -12.15 14.15 -5.93
CA GLU A 296 -11.73 14.97 -4.81
C GLU A 296 -11.73 14.14 -3.50
N SER A 297 -10.69 14.31 -2.71
CA SER A 297 -10.65 13.76 -1.36
C SER A 297 -11.43 14.66 -0.41
N THR A 298 -12.60 14.19 0.04
CA THR A 298 -13.40 14.81 1.09
C THR A 298 -13.52 13.86 2.29
N PRO A 299 -13.97 14.32 3.47
CA PRO A 299 -14.23 13.45 4.62
C PRO A 299 -15.25 12.33 4.35
N GLU A 300 -16.02 12.42 3.27
CA GLU A 300 -17.03 11.43 2.85
C GLU A 300 -16.52 10.48 1.76
N THR A 301 -15.42 10.81 1.06
CA THR A 301 -14.88 9.99 -0.03
C THR A 301 -14.48 8.61 0.48
N ASP A 302 -15.07 7.57 -0.11
CA ASP A 302 -14.82 6.18 0.29
C ASP A 302 -13.59 5.58 -0.41
N TYR A 303 -12.85 4.76 0.34
CA TYR A 303 -11.67 4.05 -0.16
C TYR A 303 -11.70 2.59 0.27
N ASP A 304 -10.99 1.74 -0.48
CA ASP A 304 -11.00 0.30 -0.22
C ASP A 304 -9.76 -0.43 -0.74
N ILE A 305 -9.53 -1.59 -0.14
CA ILE A 305 -8.70 -2.67 -0.69
C ILE A 305 -9.64 -3.67 -1.36
N VAL A 306 -9.32 -4.08 -2.58
CA VAL A 306 -10.04 -5.13 -3.31
C VAL A 306 -9.16 -6.35 -3.52
N ARG A 307 -9.77 -7.52 -3.43
CA ARG A 307 -9.11 -8.81 -3.63
C ARG A 307 -9.45 -9.34 -5.02
N VAL A 308 -8.43 -9.56 -5.85
CA VAL A 308 -8.57 -10.13 -7.20
C VAL A 308 -7.76 -11.42 -7.36
N PRO A 309 -8.11 -12.29 -8.34
CA PRO A 309 -7.33 -13.50 -8.62
C PRO A 309 -5.94 -13.18 -9.16
N ALA A 310 -4.90 -13.75 -8.53
CA ALA A 310 -3.52 -13.67 -9.00
C ALA A 310 -3.24 -14.68 -10.12
#